data_AF-A0A8B6FTV1-F1
#
_entry.id   AF-A0A8B6FTV1-F1
#
_cell.length_a   1.000
_cell.length_b   1.000
_cell.length_c   1.000
_cell.angle_alpha   90.00
_cell.angle_beta   90.00
_cell.angle_gamma   90.00
#
_symmetry.space_group_name_H-M   'P 1'
#
loop_
_entity.id
_entity.type
_entity.pdbx_description
1 polymer ?
#
loop_
_entity_poly.entity_id
_entity_poly.type
_entity_poly.pdbx_seq_one_letter_code
_entity_poly.pdbx_strand_id
1 'polypeptide(L)'
;MVINSSDRVQLLQVYESYQRLQSMEMKVYFQLIVLMTIVTEEVKSYQFGSTKVNKLSCDSKWLKVLEGDKNGKVVSGSKEDLRHAVVSGSKIRIILDELYSTDTQNVYSLNGEICAQALFHISKGGFDSHQTKAYWWFLNVCTTGNVHKSRWYVGVHRSLSESKVKYNIKWFARHLGCDSTLAKPVLCTTESGFPYCGNVNNLINVIRHGAEIHGVDARRSYAVEFTNLHYNKKKSFVSGTHLWHVSQTSVSNYIEFQKNVYWWFTIWSTDGSRDISRWSIGEHKDRGHTTDKLPMIWLADTCWSLAYEHDEHGESIDGSLDYLRSAILNGKRVRLHYHSGYLIEADELIIRNGHVTAQVLGHVSNSGKTFHSDAYWYWENVATTGAVETIRYNIGSHTSRGKTNYRQRIKWFIDTRPWKHVFSNSASGKSIHGSKTILIQEVKAGKMVRFTVKSASHPQSHHVSVLNADNIGINKDEKDVGAQHIRSIGYSKNGPFNVSFTSNPYWNFLIASTTGKIDEYKWTVGIHKTQGRKISKAAIDWFVS
;
A
#
# COMPACT_ATOMS: atom_id res chain seq x y z
N MET A 1 -26.62 -13.45 -16.91
CA MET A 1 -27.70 -13.91 -16.01
C MET A 1 -29.02 -13.57 -16.69
N VAL A 2 -29.78 -14.56 -17.15
CA VAL A 2 -31.07 -14.35 -17.83
C VAL A 2 -32.15 -14.45 -16.76
N ILE A 3 -32.81 -13.34 -16.44
CA ILE A 3 -33.90 -13.30 -15.46
C ILE A 3 -35.13 -13.92 -16.12
N ASN A 4 -35.76 -14.89 -15.45
CA ASN A 4 -36.91 -15.61 -15.98
C ASN A 4 -38.14 -14.69 -16.08
N SER A 5 -39.06 -15.01 -16.98
CA SER A 5 -40.22 -14.18 -17.31
C SER A 5 -41.19 -13.97 -16.13
N SER A 6 -41.28 -14.92 -15.19
CA SER A 6 -42.11 -14.77 -13.98
C SER A 6 -41.59 -13.69 -13.03
N ASP A 7 -40.28 -13.57 -12.90
CA ASP A 7 -39.65 -12.64 -11.96
C ASP A 7 -39.76 -11.20 -12.48
N ARG A 8 -39.76 -11.04 -13.81
CA ARG A 8 -40.06 -9.76 -14.47
C ARG A 8 -41.48 -9.27 -14.19
N VAL A 9 -42.47 -10.17 -14.19
CA VAL A 9 -43.88 -9.82 -13.93
C VAL A 9 -44.08 -9.39 -12.48
N GLN A 10 -43.42 -10.07 -11.53
CA GLN A 10 -43.47 -9.68 -10.11
C GLN A 10 -42.76 -8.35 -9.85
N LEU A 11 -41.60 -8.10 -10.48
CA LEU A 11 -40.89 -6.82 -10.39
C LEU A 11 -41.69 -5.65 -10.96
N LEU A 12 -42.41 -5.85 -12.06
CA LEU A 12 -43.29 -4.84 -12.66
C LEU A 12 -44.48 -4.51 -11.74
N GLN A 13 -45.11 -5.51 -11.12
CA GLN A 13 -46.22 -5.29 -10.18
C GLN A 13 -45.77 -4.54 -8.90
N VAL A 14 -44.57 -4.84 -8.41
CA VAL A 14 -43.96 -4.13 -7.27
C VAL A 14 -43.63 -2.68 -7.63
N TYR A 15 -43.11 -2.45 -8.83
CA TYR A 15 -42.79 -1.10 -9.32
C TYR A 15 -44.05 -0.23 -9.53
N GLU A 16 -45.11 -0.80 -10.09
CA GLU A 16 -46.39 -0.09 -10.24
C GLU A 16 -47.04 0.24 -8.88
N SER A 17 -46.92 -0.65 -7.91
CA SER A 17 -47.39 -0.41 -6.53
C SER A 17 -46.60 0.71 -5.85
N TYR A 18 -45.28 0.77 -6.09
CA TYR A 18 -44.41 1.84 -5.60
C TYR A 18 -44.76 3.22 -6.19
N GLN A 19 -45.12 3.29 -7.47
CA GLN A 19 -45.49 4.55 -8.13
C GLN A 19 -46.82 5.12 -7.63
N ARG A 20 -47.74 4.29 -7.13
CA ARG A 20 -49.06 4.72 -6.63
C ARG A 20 -49.04 5.28 -5.20
N LEU A 21 -47.92 5.22 -4.49
CA LEU A 21 -47.82 5.78 -3.13
C LEU A 21 -47.70 7.32 -3.18
N GLN A 22 -48.67 8.01 -2.57
CA GLN A 22 -48.80 9.48 -2.67
C GLN A 22 -47.92 10.29 -1.70
N SER A 23 -47.32 9.68 -0.67
CA SER A 23 -46.43 10.38 0.26
C SER A 23 -45.01 9.79 0.26
N MET A 24 -44.02 10.68 0.44
CA MET A 24 -42.59 10.32 0.47
C MET A 24 -42.27 9.36 1.62
N GLU A 25 -42.96 9.49 2.75
CA GLU A 25 -42.82 8.61 3.92
C GLU A 25 -43.23 7.17 3.62
N MET A 26 -44.32 6.95 2.87
CA MET A 26 -44.75 5.58 2.51
C MET A 26 -43.79 4.89 1.55
N LYS A 27 -43.12 5.64 0.66
CA LYS A 27 -42.08 5.09 -0.24
C LYS A 27 -40.87 4.59 0.54
N VAL A 28 -40.48 5.28 1.62
CA VAL A 28 -39.38 4.87 2.50
C VAL A 28 -39.74 3.64 3.31
N TYR A 29 -40.95 3.56 3.88
CA TYR A 29 -41.43 2.37 4.59
C TYR A 29 -41.50 1.14 3.68
N PHE A 30 -41.98 1.31 2.44
CA PHE A 30 -42.07 0.20 1.49
C PHE A 30 -40.68 -0.31 1.07
N GLN A 31 -39.70 0.59 0.88
CA GLN A 31 -38.31 0.20 0.62
C GLN A 31 -37.69 -0.58 1.79
N LEU A 32 -37.96 -0.18 3.04
CA LEU A 32 -37.49 -0.88 4.24
C LEU A 32 -38.09 -2.29 4.38
N ILE A 33 -39.38 -2.47 4.07
CA ILE A 33 -40.05 -3.77 4.13
C ILE A 33 -39.53 -4.72 3.05
N VAL A 34 -39.34 -4.24 1.82
CA VAL A 34 -38.75 -5.05 0.74
C VAL A 34 -37.32 -5.46 1.08
N LEU A 35 -36.51 -4.55 1.64
CA LEU A 35 -35.17 -4.88 2.10
C LEU A 35 -35.17 -5.93 3.22
N MET A 36 -36.06 -5.81 4.21
CA MET A 36 -36.16 -6.78 5.31
C MET A 36 -36.65 -8.15 4.85
N THR A 37 -37.49 -8.22 3.82
CA THR A 37 -38.00 -9.49 3.27
C THR A 37 -36.91 -10.22 2.48
N ILE A 38 -36.13 -9.50 1.67
CA ILE A 38 -34.97 -10.08 0.94
C ILE A 38 -33.91 -10.60 1.92
N VAL A 39 -33.65 -9.85 3.01
CA VAL A 39 -32.66 -10.25 4.03
C VAL A 39 -33.12 -11.47 4.84
N THR A 40 -34.42 -11.64 5.08
CA THR A 40 -34.92 -12.78 5.89
C THR A 40 -34.97 -14.10 5.12
N GLU A 41 -35.07 -14.10 3.79
CA GLU A 41 -34.95 -15.32 2.98
C GLU A 41 -33.49 -15.78 2.82
N GLU A 42 -32.50 -14.88 2.73
CA GLU A 42 -31.08 -15.27 2.63
C GLU A 42 -30.50 -15.81 3.95
N VAL A 43 -31.09 -15.48 5.11
CA VAL A 43 -30.54 -15.88 6.42
C VAL A 43 -30.93 -17.32 6.82
N LYS A 44 -31.92 -17.94 6.17
CA LYS A 44 -32.35 -19.32 6.52
C LYS A 44 -31.46 -20.44 5.97
N SER A 45 -30.44 -20.15 5.15
CA SER A 45 -29.63 -21.19 4.50
C SER A 45 -28.17 -21.33 4.96
N TYR A 46 -27.74 -20.68 6.05
CA TYR A 46 -26.37 -20.83 6.57
C TYR A 46 -26.31 -21.67 7.84
N GLN A 47 -26.44 -22.99 7.70
CA GLN A 47 -25.93 -23.93 8.69
C GLN A 47 -24.42 -24.12 8.48
N PHE A 48 -23.62 -23.71 9.46
CA PHE A 48 -22.16 -23.95 9.49
C PHE A 48 -21.88 -25.44 9.77
N GLY A 49 -21.97 -26.26 8.73
CA GLY A 49 -21.33 -27.58 8.70
C GLY A 49 -19.85 -27.44 8.38
N SER A 50 -18.98 -28.22 9.07
CA SER A 50 -17.54 -28.23 8.85
C SER A 50 -17.18 -28.89 7.49
N THR A 51 -17.45 -28.19 6.40
CA THR A 51 -16.95 -28.59 5.07
C THR A 51 -15.50 -28.18 4.94
N LYS A 52 -14.66 -29.11 4.45
CA LYS A 52 -13.31 -28.82 3.94
C LYS A 52 -13.36 -27.53 3.13
N VAL A 53 -12.79 -26.46 3.67
CA VAL A 53 -12.72 -25.17 2.98
C VAL A 53 -11.87 -25.39 1.74
N ASN A 54 -12.50 -25.46 0.57
CA ASN A 54 -11.79 -25.33 -0.69
C ASN A 54 -10.99 -24.03 -0.58
N LYS A 55 -9.67 -24.15 -0.54
CA LYS A 55 -8.75 -23.03 -0.39
C LYS A 55 -9.02 -22.08 -1.56
N LEU A 56 -9.77 -21.00 -1.32
CA LEU A 56 -10.09 -20.00 -2.33
C LEU A 56 -8.77 -19.54 -2.94
N SER A 57 -8.64 -19.68 -4.26
CA SER A 57 -7.40 -19.35 -4.95
C SER A 57 -7.28 -17.85 -5.09
N CYS A 58 -6.29 -17.25 -4.44
CA CYS A 58 -6.07 -15.82 -4.46
C CYS A 58 -5.37 -15.39 -5.76
N ASP A 59 -6.06 -15.49 -6.88
CA ASP A 59 -5.50 -15.32 -8.23
C ASP A 59 -5.98 -14.03 -8.94
N SER A 60 -6.50 -13.05 -8.18
CA SER A 60 -6.89 -11.74 -8.73
C SER A 60 -5.74 -11.12 -9.53
N LYS A 61 -6.00 -10.87 -10.81
CA LYS A 61 -5.03 -10.34 -11.77
C LYS A 61 -5.12 -8.82 -11.81
N TRP A 62 -4.01 -8.19 -12.19
CA TRP A 62 -4.03 -6.81 -12.64
C TRP A 62 -4.77 -6.71 -13.97
N LEU A 63 -5.77 -5.83 -14.04
CA LEU A 63 -6.58 -5.60 -15.22
C LEU A 63 -6.40 -4.14 -15.65
N LYS A 64 -6.15 -3.91 -16.94
CA LYS A 64 -6.17 -2.55 -17.50
C LYS A 64 -7.62 -2.11 -17.60
N VAL A 65 -8.03 -1.20 -16.71
CA VAL A 65 -9.42 -0.71 -16.62
C VAL A 65 -9.66 0.55 -17.44
N LEU A 66 -8.60 1.31 -17.70
CA LEU A 66 -8.67 2.53 -18.50
C LEU A 66 -7.32 2.80 -19.18
N GLU A 67 -7.37 3.27 -20.41
CA GLU A 67 -6.26 3.89 -21.12
C GLU A 67 -6.73 5.22 -21.69
N GLY A 68 -6.01 6.29 -21.37
CA GLY A 68 -6.24 7.63 -21.89
C GLY A 68 -5.03 8.14 -22.64
N ASP A 69 -5.25 8.91 -23.70
CA ASP A 69 -4.19 9.64 -24.37
C ASP A 69 -3.73 10.86 -23.54
N LYS A 70 -2.72 11.57 -24.03
CA LYS A 70 -2.20 12.81 -23.43
C LYS A 70 -3.22 13.93 -23.22
N ASN A 71 -4.39 13.86 -23.88
CA ASN A 71 -5.47 14.83 -23.73
C ASN A 71 -6.62 14.31 -22.88
N GLY A 72 -6.49 13.13 -22.28
CA GLY A 72 -7.53 12.49 -21.49
C GLY A 72 -8.65 11.90 -22.32
N LYS A 73 -8.47 11.78 -23.65
CA LYS A 73 -9.41 11.05 -24.49
C LYS A 73 -9.22 9.57 -24.22
N VAL A 74 -10.32 8.88 -23.94
CA VAL A 74 -10.31 7.43 -23.70
C VAL A 74 -9.89 6.71 -24.97
N VAL A 75 -8.87 5.86 -24.86
CA VAL A 75 -8.35 4.97 -25.90
C VAL A 75 -8.94 3.56 -25.72
N SER A 76 -9.00 3.07 -24.48
CA SER A 76 -9.67 1.80 -24.14
C SER A 76 -10.18 1.80 -22.69
N GLY A 77 -11.14 0.92 -22.38
CA GLY A 77 -11.78 0.86 -21.05
C GLY A 77 -12.72 2.05 -20.80
N SER A 78 -13.01 2.35 -19.53
CA SER A 78 -13.86 3.48 -19.17
C SER A 78 -13.46 4.13 -17.84
N LYS A 79 -13.74 5.44 -17.71
CA LYS A 79 -13.56 6.14 -16.42
C LYS A 79 -14.48 5.57 -15.35
N GLU A 80 -15.64 5.05 -15.74
CA GLU A 80 -16.60 4.44 -14.83
C GLU A 80 -16.07 3.13 -14.24
N ASP A 81 -15.43 2.28 -15.04
CA ASP A 81 -14.81 1.04 -14.54
C ASP A 81 -13.67 1.34 -13.57
N LEU A 82 -12.87 2.37 -13.86
CA LEU A 82 -11.85 2.84 -12.92
C LEU A 82 -12.49 3.42 -11.64
N ARG A 83 -13.61 4.16 -11.74
CA ARG A 83 -14.35 4.66 -10.58
C ARG A 83 -14.86 3.51 -9.72
N HIS A 84 -15.47 2.50 -10.33
CA HIS A 84 -15.92 1.27 -9.67
C HIS A 84 -14.76 0.52 -9.00
N ALA A 85 -13.60 0.43 -9.64
CA ALA A 85 -12.40 -0.15 -9.03
C ALA A 85 -11.97 0.63 -7.78
N VAL A 86 -11.99 1.96 -7.83
CA VAL A 86 -11.63 2.82 -6.68
C VAL A 86 -12.61 2.66 -5.52
N VAL A 87 -13.92 2.74 -5.77
CA VAL A 87 -14.93 2.63 -4.70
C VAL A 87 -15.04 1.23 -4.10
N SER A 88 -14.59 0.21 -4.83
CA SER A 88 -14.43 -1.16 -4.31
C SER A 88 -13.10 -1.41 -3.60
N GLY A 89 -12.29 -0.36 -3.41
CA GLY A 89 -10.99 -0.42 -2.72
C GLY A 89 -9.93 -1.21 -3.49
N SER A 90 -10.08 -1.37 -4.80
CA SER A 90 -9.07 -2.05 -5.61
C SER A 90 -7.73 -1.33 -5.54
N LYS A 91 -6.62 -2.07 -5.52
CA LYS A 91 -5.29 -1.45 -5.68
C LYS A 91 -5.18 -0.86 -7.08
N ILE A 92 -4.67 0.36 -7.19
CA ILE A 92 -4.48 1.06 -8.46
C ILE A 92 -3.00 1.21 -8.77
N ARG A 93 -2.63 0.92 -10.02
CA ARG A 93 -1.32 1.15 -10.61
C ARG A 93 -1.43 1.95 -11.88
N ILE A 94 -0.40 2.72 -12.16
CA ILE A 94 -0.36 3.61 -13.32
C ILE A 94 0.89 3.32 -14.14
N ILE A 95 0.74 3.39 -15.46
CA ILE A 95 1.86 3.44 -16.41
C ILE A 95 1.76 4.73 -17.21
N LEU A 96 2.87 5.49 -17.24
CA LEU A 96 3.03 6.72 -18.01
C LEU A 96 3.91 6.43 -19.24
N ASP A 97 3.39 6.76 -20.44
CA ASP A 97 4.06 6.61 -21.74
C ASP A 97 4.74 5.24 -21.96
N GLU A 98 4.15 4.14 -21.49
CA GLU A 98 4.69 2.77 -21.58
C GLU A 98 6.04 2.51 -20.89
N LEU A 99 6.70 3.54 -20.35
CA LEU A 99 8.09 3.46 -19.89
C LEU A 99 8.20 3.61 -18.37
N TYR A 100 7.14 4.04 -17.70
CA TYR A 100 7.21 4.32 -16.27
C TYR A 100 6.00 3.79 -15.51
N SER A 101 6.22 2.81 -14.63
CA SER A 101 5.18 2.22 -13.78
C SER A 101 5.34 2.64 -12.33
N THR A 102 4.23 2.90 -11.63
CA THR A 102 4.24 3.25 -10.21
C THR A 102 2.95 2.87 -9.49
N ASP A 103 3.07 2.59 -8.19
CA ASP A 103 1.97 2.37 -7.26
C ASP A 103 1.40 3.70 -6.76
N THR A 104 0.08 3.76 -6.62
CA THR A 104 -0.62 4.93 -6.06
C THR A 104 -0.81 4.78 -4.56
N GLN A 105 -0.69 5.86 -3.79
CA GLN A 105 -0.93 5.84 -2.34
C GLN A 105 -2.39 6.17 -2.01
N ASN A 106 -3.02 7.02 -2.81
CA ASN A 106 -4.43 7.33 -2.67
C ASN A 106 -5.04 7.73 -4.02
N VAL A 107 -6.34 7.52 -4.15
CA VAL A 107 -7.11 7.80 -5.37
C VAL A 107 -8.44 8.44 -4.99
N TYR A 108 -8.85 9.48 -5.70
CA TYR A 108 -10.17 10.10 -5.54
C TYR A 108 -10.80 10.43 -6.89
N SER A 109 -12.11 10.61 -6.86
CA SER A 109 -12.86 11.15 -7.99
C SER A 109 -13.22 12.62 -7.75
N LEU A 110 -13.10 13.43 -8.80
CA LEU A 110 -13.50 14.83 -8.82
C LEU A 110 -14.16 15.13 -10.17
N ASN A 111 -15.42 15.58 -10.17
CA ASN A 111 -16.13 16.02 -11.38
C ASN A 111 -16.10 15.00 -12.54
N GLY A 112 -16.23 13.71 -12.23
CA GLY A 112 -16.18 12.62 -13.22
C GLY A 112 -14.78 12.24 -13.68
N GLU A 113 -13.74 12.96 -13.25
CA GLU A 113 -12.34 12.58 -13.42
C GLU A 113 -11.85 11.81 -12.20
N ILE A 114 -10.80 11.02 -12.40
CA ILE A 114 -10.14 10.23 -11.36
C ILE A 114 -8.69 10.66 -11.33
N CYS A 115 -8.21 10.93 -10.13
CA CYS A 115 -6.85 11.34 -9.92
C CYS A 115 -6.24 10.53 -8.78
N ALA A 116 -4.96 10.20 -8.95
CA ALA A 116 -4.20 9.42 -7.99
C ALA A 116 -2.92 10.13 -7.61
N GLN A 117 -2.53 9.98 -6.35
CA GLN A 117 -1.27 10.46 -5.84
C GLN A 117 -0.25 9.32 -5.85
N ALA A 118 0.92 9.56 -6.45
CA ALA A 118 2.08 8.68 -6.40
C ALA A 118 3.27 9.47 -5.84
N LEU A 119 3.75 9.06 -4.67
CA LEU A 119 4.66 9.81 -3.81
C LEU A 119 6.07 9.25 -3.79
N PHE A 120 6.19 7.93 -3.99
CA PHE A 120 7.44 7.25 -3.74
C PHE A 120 8.38 7.30 -4.93
N HIS A 121 8.86 8.51 -5.21
CA HIS A 121 9.81 8.78 -6.28
C HIS A 121 10.94 9.70 -5.78
N ILE A 122 12.17 9.29 -6.03
CA ILE A 122 13.36 10.13 -5.84
C ILE A 122 13.98 10.43 -7.19
N SER A 123 14.56 11.63 -7.34
CA SER A 123 15.19 12.11 -8.57
C SER A 123 16.10 11.08 -9.27
N LYS A 124 15.83 10.87 -10.57
CA LYS A 124 16.56 9.91 -11.41
C LYS A 124 17.26 10.58 -12.58
N GLY A 125 18.50 10.16 -12.85
CA GLY A 125 19.28 10.56 -14.03
C GLY A 125 18.95 9.70 -15.25
N GLY A 126 18.40 8.51 -15.03
CA GLY A 126 17.96 7.58 -16.06
C GLY A 126 17.07 6.49 -15.47
N PHE A 127 16.94 5.37 -16.17
CA PHE A 127 16.17 4.23 -15.67
C PHE A 127 16.88 3.52 -14.49
N ASP A 128 18.22 3.52 -14.48
CA ASP A 128 19.08 2.77 -13.55
C ASP A 128 20.00 3.67 -12.70
N SER A 129 19.71 4.97 -12.60
CA SER A 129 20.59 5.90 -11.89
C SER A 129 19.87 7.06 -11.22
N HIS A 130 20.36 7.45 -10.05
CA HIS A 130 19.97 8.67 -9.35
C HIS A 130 20.64 9.91 -9.96
N GLN A 131 19.98 11.06 -9.81
CA GLN A 131 20.63 12.36 -10.06
C GLN A 131 21.62 12.68 -8.94
N THR A 132 22.53 13.63 -9.19
CA THR A 132 23.49 14.11 -8.18
C THR A 132 22.83 14.86 -7.03
N LYS A 133 21.63 15.42 -7.21
CA LYS A 133 20.84 16.06 -6.16
C LYS A 133 19.56 15.27 -5.92
N ALA A 134 19.37 14.74 -4.71
CA ALA A 134 18.14 14.04 -4.37
C ALA A 134 17.01 15.01 -4.04
N TYR A 135 15.86 14.79 -4.67
CA TYR A 135 14.62 15.43 -4.32
C TYR A 135 13.49 14.41 -4.44
N TRP A 136 12.50 14.55 -3.57
CA TRP A 136 11.19 13.93 -3.73
C TRP A 136 10.55 14.43 -5.01
N TRP A 137 9.91 13.52 -5.73
CA TRP A 137 9.21 13.81 -6.96
C TRP A 137 7.76 13.33 -6.88
N PHE A 138 6.90 14.14 -6.27
CA PHE A 138 5.49 13.77 -6.10
C PHE A 138 4.72 13.95 -7.40
N LEU A 139 3.81 13.02 -7.69
CA LEU A 139 2.94 13.00 -8.86
C LEU A 139 1.47 13.01 -8.43
N ASN A 140 0.69 13.92 -9.01
CA ASN A 140 -0.76 13.75 -9.11
C ASN A 140 -1.06 13.42 -10.57
N VAL A 141 -1.56 12.23 -10.82
CA VAL A 141 -1.90 11.74 -12.16
C VAL A 141 -3.41 11.71 -12.29
N CYS A 142 -3.95 12.32 -13.35
CA CYS A 142 -5.40 12.39 -13.57
C CYS A 142 -5.82 11.79 -14.91
N THR A 143 -7.05 11.29 -14.99
CA THR A 143 -7.65 10.72 -16.22
C THR A 143 -7.82 11.74 -17.35
N THR A 144 -7.59 13.02 -17.08
CA THR A 144 -7.51 14.09 -18.08
C THR A 144 -6.21 14.10 -18.89
N GLY A 145 -5.29 13.17 -18.63
CA GLY A 145 -3.93 13.17 -19.20
C GLY A 145 -2.96 14.07 -18.43
N ASN A 146 -3.45 14.96 -17.55
CA ASN A 146 -2.62 15.86 -16.77
C ASN A 146 -1.88 15.11 -15.66
N VAL A 147 -0.58 15.36 -15.57
CA VAL A 147 0.27 14.96 -14.46
C VAL A 147 0.94 16.19 -13.86
N HIS A 148 0.54 16.53 -12.64
CA HIS A 148 1.19 17.58 -11.87
C HIS A 148 2.36 16.99 -11.08
N LYS A 149 3.53 17.62 -11.23
CA LYS A 149 4.79 17.21 -10.58
C LYS A 149 5.20 18.29 -9.60
N SER A 150 5.38 17.94 -8.33
CA SER A 150 5.96 18.83 -7.32
C SER A 150 7.27 18.24 -6.81
N ARG A 151 8.36 19.01 -6.88
CA ARG A 151 9.71 18.55 -6.53
C ARG A 151 10.21 19.24 -5.28
N TRP A 152 10.65 18.46 -4.30
CA TRP A 152 11.08 18.97 -2.99
C TRP A 152 12.41 18.35 -2.57
N TYR A 153 13.36 19.17 -2.14
CA TYR A 153 14.65 18.66 -1.67
C TYR A 153 14.46 17.66 -0.52
N VAL A 154 15.21 16.55 -0.53
CA VAL A 154 15.15 15.56 0.54
C VAL A 154 15.66 16.17 1.84
N GLY A 155 14.91 16.07 2.92
CA GLY A 155 15.34 16.50 4.26
C GLY A 155 15.39 18.02 4.47
N VAL A 156 14.78 18.83 3.60
CA VAL A 156 14.55 20.26 3.85
C VAL A 156 13.24 20.71 3.19
N HIS A 157 12.50 21.59 3.87
CA HIS A 157 11.28 22.19 3.33
C HIS A 157 11.56 23.27 2.28
N ARG A 158 12.05 22.84 1.12
CA ARG A 158 12.35 23.73 -0.01
C ARG A 158 11.89 23.11 -1.32
N SER A 159 10.91 23.76 -1.94
CA SER A 159 10.47 23.42 -3.30
C SER A 159 11.60 23.69 -4.29
N LEU A 160 11.77 22.79 -5.24
CA LEU A 160 12.71 22.93 -6.35
C LEU A 160 12.00 23.48 -7.58
N SER A 161 10.90 22.84 -7.98
CA SER A 161 10.05 23.29 -9.07
C SER A 161 8.72 22.54 -9.08
N GLU A 162 7.76 23.14 -9.77
CA GLU A 162 6.49 22.53 -10.11
C GLU A 162 6.35 22.50 -11.62
N SER A 163 5.75 21.44 -12.16
CA SER A 163 5.49 21.35 -13.59
C SER A 163 4.23 20.57 -13.88
N LYS A 164 3.55 20.94 -14.96
CA LYS A 164 2.39 20.25 -15.49
C LYS A 164 2.79 19.67 -16.82
N VAL A 165 2.62 18.37 -16.97
CA VAL A 165 2.90 17.67 -18.21
C VAL A 165 1.73 16.77 -18.55
N LYS A 166 1.67 16.36 -19.81
CA LYS A 166 0.64 15.46 -20.31
C LYS A 166 1.27 14.14 -20.74
N TYR A 167 0.62 13.03 -20.41
CA TYR A 167 1.09 11.67 -20.66
C TYR A 167 0.00 10.81 -21.26
N ASN A 168 0.38 9.81 -22.05
CA ASN A 168 -0.50 8.66 -22.25
C ASN A 168 -0.49 7.86 -20.94
N ILE A 169 -1.68 7.55 -20.42
CA ILE A 169 -1.83 6.96 -19.08
C ILE A 169 -2.64 5.68 -19.18
N LYS A 170 -2.04 4.58 -18.73
CA LYS A 170 -2.75 3.32 -18.49
C LYS A 170 -2.99 3.15 -17.00
N TRP A 171 -4.22 2.80 -16.67
CA TRP A 171 -4.69 2.55 -15.31
C TRP A 171 -4.99 1.07 -15.16
N PHE A 172 -4.36 0.47 -14.16
CA PHE A 172 -4.54 -0.93 -13.81
C PHE A 172 -5.18 -1.02 -12.43
N ALA A 173 -6.15 -1.92 -12.29
CA ALA A 173 -6.77 -2.23 -11.03
C ALA A 173 -6.54 -3.71 -10.68
N ARG A 174 -6.39 -4.00 -9.40
CA ARG A 174 -6.47 -5.35 -8.86
C ARG A 174 -7.47 -5.39 -7.72
N HIS A 175 -8.52 -6.18 -7.89
CA HIS A 175 -9.56 -6.36 -6.87
C HIS A 175 -8.99 -7.01 -5.60
N LEU A 176 -9.58 -6.65 -4.46
CA LEU A 176 -9.24 -7.23 -3.16
C LEU A 176 -9.89 -8.62 -3.03
N GLY A 177 -9.23 -9.52 -2.30
CA GLY A 177 -9.75 -10.85 -2.02
C GLY A 177 -9.40 -11.92 -3.06
N CYS A 178 -9.82 -13.15 -2.75
CA CYS A 178 -9.53 -14.36 -3.53
C CYS A 178 -10.66 -14.76 -4.48
N ASP A 179 -11.81 -14.08 -4.41
CA ASP A 179 -12.86 -14.22 -5.42
C ASP A 179 -12.67 -13.13 -6.48
N SER A 180 -12.95 -13.49 -7.73
CA SER A 180 -13.04 -12.58 -8.88
C SER A 180 -14.16 -11.53 -8.74
N THR A 181 -15.08 -11.71 -7.79
CA THR A 181 -16.13 -10.72 -7.49
C THR A 181 -15.58 -9.53 -6.71
N LEU A 182 -16.21 -8.36 -6.89
CA LEU A 182 -15.92 -7.16 -6.10
C LEU A 182 -15.92 -7.47 -4.60
N ALA A 183 -14.91 -6.96 -3.90
CA ALA A 183 -14.76 -7.17 -2.47
C ALA A 183 -15.98 -6.63 -1.72
N LYS A 184 -16.66 -7.50 -0.98
CA LYS A 184 -17.76 -7.09 -0.11
C LYS A 184 -17.19 -6.31 1.08
N PRO A 185 -17.79 -5.16 1.45
CA PRO A 185 -17.41 -4.47 2.68
C PRO A 185 -17.50 -5.40 3.89
N VAL A 186 -16.48 -5.35 4.74
CA VAL A 186 -16.48 -6.06 6.03
C VAL A 186 -17.23 -5.26 7.09
N LEU A 187 -17.21 -3.93 6.95
CA LEU A 187 -17.92 -2.98 7.79
C LEU A 187 -18.20 -1.71 6.98
N CYS A 188 -19.38 -1.14 7.15
CA CYS A 188 -19.70 0.21 6.68
C CYS A 188 -20.26 1.03 7.83
N THR A 189 -19.77 2.26 8.01
CA THR A 189 -20.18 3.14 9.10
C THR A 189 -20.69 4.47 8.57
N THR A 190 -21.69 5.05 9.24
CA THR A 190 -22.11 6.44 9.04
C THR A 190 -21.05 7.41 9.58
N GLU A 191 -21.25 8.72 9.41
CA GLU A 191 -20.41 9.77 10.00
C GLU A 191 -20.36 9.72 11.53
N SER A 192 -21.44 9.28 12.17
CA SER A 192 -21.52 9.07 13.60
C SER A 192 -20.95 7.73 14.06
N GLY A 193 -20.46 6.89 13.13
CA GLY A 193 -19.89 5.59 13.44
C GLY A 193 -20.90 4.46 13.57
N PHE A 194 -22.19 4.69 13.29
CA PHE A 194 -23.19 3.63 13.34
C PHE A 194 -22.98 2.67 12.17
N PRO A 195 -22.89 1.35 12.41
CA PRO A 195 -22.75 0.38 11.34
C PRO A 195 -24.06 0.25 10.57
N TYR A 196 -24.01 0.33 9.23
CA TYR A 196 -25.15 0.04 8.35
C TYR A 196 -24.90 -1.18 7.44
N CYS A 197 -23.69 -1.74 7.48
CA CYS A 197 -23.34 -3.01 6.86
C CYS A 197 -22.22 -3.68 7.67
N GLY A 198 -22.19 -5.01 7.73
CA GLY A 198 -21.15 -5.75 8.46
C GLY A 198 -21.09 -5.41 9.96
N ASN A 199 -19.98 -5.73 10.62
CA ASN A 199 -19.77 -5.36 12.02
C ASN A 199 -18.27 -5.28 12.39
N VAL A 200 -17.96 -4.57 13.48
CA VAL A 200 -16.57 -4.36 13.93
C VAL A 200 -15.88 -5.67 14.33
N ASN A 201 -16.60 -6.66 14.86
CA ASN A 201 -16.00 -7.94 15.23
C ASN A 201 -15.52 -8.73 14.00
N ASN A 202 -16.25 -8.68 12.89
CA ASN A 202 -15.83 -9.26 11.62
C ASN A 202 -14.55 -8.57 11.11
N LEU A 203 -14.47 -7.24 11.22
CA LEU A 203 -13.28 -6.47 10.86
C LEU A 203 -12.07 -6.85 11.74
N ILE A 204 -12.26 -6.92 13.06
CA ILE A 204 -11.22 -7.39 13.99
C ILE A 204 -10.79 -8.82 13.62
N ASN A 205 -11.73 -9.70 13.28
CA ASN A 205 -11.42 -11.07 12.94
C ASN A 205 -10.54 -11.16 11.69
N VAL A 206 -10.85 -10.44 10.61
CA VAL A 206 -10.01 -10.47 9.39
C VAL A 206 -8.62 -9.86 9.63
N ILE A 207 -8.52 -8.81 10.45
CA ILE A 207 -7.22 -8.20 10.84
C ILE A 207 -6.35 -9.19 11.62
N ARG A 208 -6.95 -9.94 12.55
CA ARG A 208 -6.24 -11.00 13.30
C ARG A 208 -5.70 -12.13 12.42
N HIS A 209 -6.25 -12.28 11.22
CA HIS A 209 -5.79 -13.21 10.19
C HIS A 209 -4.91 -12.54 9.12
N GLY A 210 -4.40 -11.33 9.40
CA GLY A 210 -3.39 -10.65 8.59
C GLY A 210 -3.93 -9.90 7.37
N ALA A 211 -5.26 -9.77 7.24
CA ALA A 211 -5.88 -9.12 6.08
C ALA A 211 -5.40 -7.68 5.88
N GLU A 212 -5.28 -7.27 4.60
CA GLU A 212 -5.06 -5.87 4.25
C GLU A 212 -6.38 -5.14 4.37
N ILE A 213 -6.38 -3.93 4.91
CA ILE A 213 -7.62 -3.17 5.02
C ILE A 213 -7.50 -1.87 4.23
N HIS A 214 -8.53 -1.61 3.43
CA HIS A 214 -8.71 -0.39 2.66
C HIS A 214 -9.86 0.40 3.25
N GLY A 215 -9.69 1.72 3.29
CA GLY A 215 -10.71 2.67 3.68
C GLY A 215 -11.23 3.42 2.47
N VAL A 216 -12.55 3.51 2.31
CA VAL A 216 -13.19 4.33 1.29
C VAL A 216 -14.13 5.35 1.95
N ASP A 217 -13.91 6.63 1.65
CA ASP A 217 -14.88 7.70 1.91
C ASP A 217 -15.92 7.68 0.81
N ALA A 218 -17.10 7.13 1.12
CA ALA A 218 -18.18 6.93 0.17
C ALA A 218 -18.68 8.24 -0.46
N ARG A 219 -18.58 9.38 0.24
CA ARG A 219 -19.05 10.68 -0.28
C ARG A 219 -18.16 11.22 -1.38
N ARG A 220 -16.86 11.00 -1.26
CA ARG A 220 -15.83 11.59 -2.13
C ARG A 220 -15.22 10.59 -3.10
N SER A 221 -15.65 9.33 -3.06
CA SER A 221 -15.01 8.23 -3.78
C SER A 221 -13.48 8.24 -3.57
N TYR A 222 -13.06 8.48 -2.33
CA TYR A 222 -11.65 8.57 -1.94
C TYR A 222 -11.23 7.28 -1.26
N ALA A 223 -10.30 6.56 -1.88
CA ALA A 223 -9.82 5.26 -1.40
C ALA A 223 -8.36 5.36 -0.95
N VAL A 224 -8.07 4.69 0.16
CA VAL A 224 -6.72 4.58 0.74
C VAL A 224 -6.44 3.16 1.21
N GLU A 225 -5.20 2.73 1.03
CA GLU A 225 -4.66 1.57 1.74
C GLU A 225 -4.14 2.05 3.11
N PHE A 226 -4.60 1.41 4.19
CA PHE A 226 -4.07 1.72 5.51
C PHE A 226 -2.66 1.16 5.66
N THR A 227 -1.73 2.03 6.02
CA THR A 227 -0.33 1.70 6.27
C THR A 227 -0.19 0.78 7.48
N ASN A 228 -1.00 1.01 8.51
CA ASN A 228 -1.06 0.18 9.69
C ASN A 228 -2.47 0.18 10.29
N LEU A 229 -2.75 -0.82 11.09
CA LEU A 229 -4.04 -1.04 11.74
C LEU A 229 -3.84 -1.29 13.22
N HIS A 230 -4.73 -0.75 14.03
CA HIS A 230 -4.81 -1.02 15.46
C HIS A 230 -6.24 -1.38 15.82
N TYR A 231 -6.42 -2.41 16.64
CA TYR A 231 -7.73 -2.74 17.18
C TYR A 231 -7.68 -2.91 18.69
N ASN A 232 -8.77 -2.51 19.34
CA ASN A 232 -8.96 -2.73 20.77
C ASN A 232 -10.25 -3.52 20.99
N LYS A 233 -10.09 -4.79 21.38
CA LYS A 233 -11.23 -5.69 21.62
C LYS A 233 -12.13 -5.21 22.77
N LYS A 234 -11.55 -4.63 23.82
CA LYS A 234 -12.33 -4.18 25.00
C LYS A 234 -13.19 -2.95 24.67
N LYS A 235 -12.66 -2.05 23.86
CA LYS A 235 -13.34 -0.82 23.42
C LYS A 235 -14.07 -0.99 22.08
N SER A 236 -14.10 -2.20 21.51
CA SER A 236 -14.75 -2.56 20.24
C SER A 236 -14.50 -1.55 19.13
N PHE A 237 -13.25 -1.17 18.89
CA PHE A 237 -12.90 -0.29 17.77
C PHE A 237 -11.71 -0.81 16.98
N VAL A 238 -11.69 -0.41 15.71
CA VAL A 238 -10.53 -0.50 14.83
C VAL A 238 -10.17 0.92 14.39
N SER A 239 -8.88 1.15 14.19
CA SER A 239 -8.37 2.33 13.52
C SER A 239 -7.33 1.94 12.48
N GLY A 240 -7.33 2.65 11.36
CA GLY A 240 -6.38 2.50 10.27
C GLY A 240 -5.65 3.82 10.04
N THR A 241 -4.33 3.77 9.93
CA THR A 241 -3.52 4.96 9.67
C THR A 241 -3.15 5.02 8.19
N HIS A 242 -3.32 6.18 7.56
CA HIS A 242 -2.81 6.46 6.22
C HIS A 242 -1.85 7.64 6.30
N LEU A 243 -0.54 7.36 6.17
CA LEU A 243 0.55 8.34 6.36
C LEU A 243 1.05 8.91 5.03
N TRP A 244 0.81 8.22 3.94
CA TRP A 244 1.40 8.56 2.64
C TRP A 244 0.46 9.42 1.82
N HIS A 245 0.19 10.62 2.34
CA HIS A 245 -0.59 11.64 1.66
C HIS A 245 0.07 13.00 1.84
N VAL A 246 0.25 13.73 0.74
CA VAL A 246 0.68 15.13 0.76
C VAL A 246 -0.43 16.06 0.24
N SER A 247 -0.44 17.31 0.71
CA SER A 247 -1.53 18.24 0.47
C SER A 247 -1.83 18.54 -0.99
N GLN A 248 -3.13 18.56 -1.31
CA GLN A 248 -3.67 18.74 -2.66
C GLN A 248 -4.64 19.91 -2.73
N THR A 249 -4.87 20.43 -3.94
CA THR A 249 -5.92 21.40 -4.25
C THR A 249 -6.58 21.05 -5.58
N SER A 250 -7.90 21.22 -5.66
CA SER A 250 -8.65 21.03 -6.90
C SER A 250 -8.46 22.24 -7.80
N VAL A 251 -8.23 22.01 -9.09
CA VAL A 251 -8.13 23.04 -10.13
C VAL A 251 -9.01 22.60 -11.30
N SER A 252 -10.20 23.20 -11.40
CA SER A 252 -11.23 22.81 -12.38
C SER A 252 -11.62 21.32 -12.24
N ASN A 253 -11.23 20.47 -13.18
CA ASN A 253 -11.54 19.04 -13.24
C ASN A 253 -10.34 18.13 -12.95
N TYR A 254 -9.21 18.68 -12.48
CA TYR A 254 -8.06 17.88 -12.07
C TYR A 254 -7.47 18.47 -10.79
N ILE A 255 -6.42 17.84 -10.26
CA ILE A 255 -5.85 18.22 -8.97
C ILE A 255 -4.35 18.42 -9.05
N GLU A 256 -3.94 19.40 -8.28
CA GLU A 256 -2.58 19.83 -8.13
C GLU A 256 -2.14 19.66 -6.68
N PHE A 257 -0.85 19.79 -6.45
CA PHE A 257 -0.30 19.89 -5.11
C PHE A 257 -0.48 21.33 -4.66
N GLN A 258 -0.66 21.56 -3.37
CA GLN A 258 -0.64 22.93 -2.86
C GLN A 258 0.79 23.49 -3.00
N LYS A 259 0.95 24.78 -3.33
CA LYS A 259 2.29 25.40 -3.48
C LYS A 259 3.23 25.19 -2.28
N ASN A 260 2.64 25.06 -1.08
CA ASN A 260 3.34 24.81 0.16
C ASN A 260 2.99 23.41 0.66
N VAL A 261 3.53 22.39 0.00
CA VAL A 261 3.17 20.98 0.21
C VAL A 261 3.53 20.55 1.64
N TYR A 262 2.61 19.82 2.28
CA TYR A 262 2.81 19.24 3.59
C TYR A 262 2.31 17.80 3.63
N TRP A 263 2.86 16.99 4.54
CA TRP A 263 2.31 15.69 4.91
C TRP A 263 0.96 15.85 5.59
N TRP A 264 -0.03 15.09 5.12
CA TRP A 264 -1.39 15.04 5.67
C TRP A 264 -1.63 13.63 6.22
N PHE A 265 -1.23 13.40 7.46
CA PHE A 265 -1.39 12.11 8.11
C PHE A 265 -2.82 11.95 8.62
N THR A 266 -3.39 10.76 8.43
CA THR A 266 -4.73 10.46 8.93
C THR A 266 -4.83 9.16 9.71
N ILE A 267 -5.64 9.17 10.75
CA ILE A 267 -6.14 7.97 11.43
C ILE A 267 -7.64 7.94 11.25
N TRP A 268 -8.16 6.87 10.67
CA TRP A 268 -9.59 6.65 10.48
C TRP A 268 -10.03 5.65 11.54
N SER A 269 -11.17 5.86 12.19
CA SER A 269 -11.69 4.93 13.19
C SER A 269 -13.11 4.50 12.88
N THR A 270 -13.47 3.28 13.29
CA THR A 270 -14.80 2.69 13.10
C THR A 270 -15.93 3.42 13.82
N ASP A 271 -15.63 4.45 14.62
CA ASP A 271 -16.63 5.37 15.20
C ASP A 271 -16.90 6.61 14.29
N GLY A 272 -16.48 6.53 13.03
CA GLY A 272 -16.64 7.58 12.03
C GLY A 272 -15.67 8.77 12.19
N SER A 273 -14.84 8.81 13.25
CA SER A 273 -13.84 9.85 13.40
C SER A 273 -12.65 9.66 12.49
N ARG A 274 -12.16 10.76 11.94
CA ARG A 274 -10.84 10.84 11.33
C ARG A 274 -10.04 11.95 11.95
N ASP A 275 -8.90 11.57 12.50
CA ASP A 275 -7.92 12.47 13.06
C ASP A 275 -6.87 12.82 12.01
N ILE A 276 -6.49 14.09 11.94
CA ILE A 276 -5.63 14.63 10.87
C ILE A 276 -4.51 15.45 11.51
N SER A 277 -3.26 15.05 11.26
CA SER A 277 -2.07 15.79 11.67
C SER A 277 -1.28 16.24 10.44
N ARG A 278 -0.85 17.51 10.41
CA ARG A 278 -0.22 18.13 9.22
C ARG A 278 1.19 18.60 9.51
N TRP A 279 2.14 18.22 8.67
CA TRP A 279 3.56 18.52 8.89
C TRP A 279 4.26 18.98 7.62
N SER A 280 5.04 20.05 7.67
CA SER A 280 5.84 20.48 6.52
C SER A 280 6.74 19.35 6.00
N ILE A 281 6.86 19.22 4.68
CA ILE A 281 7.75 18.22 4.09
C ILE A 281 9.20 18.61 4.36
N GLY A 282 9.97 17.72 5.00
CA GLY A 282 11.40 17.95 5.23
C GLY A 282 11.70 18.97 6.33
N GLU A 283 10.73 19.30 7.19
CA GLU A 283 10.93 20.16 8.36
C GLU A 283 9.96 19.72 9.47
N HIS A 284 10.43 19.72 10.72
CA HIS A 284 9.57 19.46 11.87
C HIS A 284 8.77 20.69 12.26
N LYS A 285 7.80 21.02 11.39
CA LYS A 285 6.90 22.15 11.57
C LYS A 285 5.46 21.67 11.47
N ASP A 286 4.78 21.71 12.62
CA ASP A 286 3.34 21.48 12.71
C ASP A 286 2.60 22.53 11.89
N ARG A 287 1.58 22.08 11.16
CA ARG A 287 0.70 22.89 10.31
C ARG A 287 -0.77 22.75 10.71
N GLY A 288 -1.02 22.22 11.89
CA GLY A 288 -2.32 22.13 12.49
C GLY A 288 -2.87 20.72 12.53
N HIS A 289 -3.64 20.50 13.58
CA HIS A 289 -4.32 19.26 13.89
C HIS A 289 -5.83 19.52 13.80
N THR A 290 -6.55 18.66 13.08
CA THR A 290 -8.01 18.73 13.04
C THR A 290 -8.60 17.34 13.16
N THR A 291 -9.84 17.25 13.62
CA THR A 291 -10.63 16.02 13.58
C THR A 291 -11.91 16.30 12.80
N ASP A 292 -12.32 15.36 11.96
CA ASP A 292 -13.60 15.40 11.27
C ASP A 292 -14.35 14.06 11.36
N LYS A 293 -15.56 14.04 10.81
CA LYS A 293 -16.41 12.85 10.70
C LYS A 293 -16.64 12.52 9.23
N LEU A 294 -16.57 11.23 8.88
CA LEU A 294 -16.91 10.75 7.54
C LEU A 294 -17.57 9.37 7.58
N PRO A 295 -18.46 9.06 6.62
CA PRO A 295 -18.89 7.69 6.43
C PRO A 295 -17.74 6.89 5.83
N MET A 296 -17.55 5.67 6.30
CA MET A 296 -16.42 4.83 5.91
C MET A 296 -16.89 3.46 5.46
N ILE A 297 -16.30 2.96 4.39
CA ILE A 297 -16.42 1.58 3.96
C ILE A 297 -15.06 0.92 4.20
N TRP A 298 -15.06 -0.18 4.97
CA TRP A 298 -13.89 -0.96 5.34
C TRP A 298 -13.88 -2.24 4.52
N LEU A 299 -12.91 -2.35 3.62
CA LEU A 299 -12.78 -3.47 2.69
C LEU A 299 -11.55 -4.28 3.09
N ALA A 300 -11.64 -5.60 3.01
CA ALA A 300 -10.55 -6.48 3.39
C ALA A 300 -10.03 -7.29 2.20
N ASP A 301 -8.72 -7.29 2.04
CA ASP A 301 -8.00 -8.26 1.24
C ASP A 301 -7.60 -9.43 2.13
N THR A 302 -8.28 -10.57 1.99
CA THR A 302 -8.06 -11.77 2.80
C THR A 302 -7.01 -12.71 2.21
N CYS A 303 -6.27 -12.29 1.17
CA CYS A 303 -5.22 -13.10 0.53
C CYS A 303 -3.94 -13.22 1.38
N TRP A 304 -4.06 -13.46 2.68
CA TRP A 304 -2.95 -13.53 3.61
C TRP A 304 -3.08 -14.79 4.47
N SER A 305 -1.95 -15.41 4.79
CA SER A 305 -1.91 -16.58 5.65
C SER A 305 -0.77 -16.50 6.64
N LEU A 306 -0.99 -17.00 7.86
CA LEU A 306 0.07 -17.15 8.84
C LEU A 306 1.16 -18.06 8.28
N ALA A 307 2.41 -17.61 8.30
CA ALA A 307 3.57 -18.40 7.90
C ALA A 307 4.41 -18.82 9.11
N TYR A 308 4.52 -17.96 10.11
CA TYR A 308 5.33 -18.19 11.29
C TYR A 308 4.85 -17.35 12.48
N GLU A 309 4.94 -17.88 13.68
CA GLU A 309 4.77 -17.17 14.93
C GLU A 309 5.86 -17.61 15.90
N HIS A 310 6.40 -16.65 16.65
CA HIS A 310 7.36 -16.90 17.71
C HIS A 310 7.02 -16.12 18.98
N ASP A 311 7.54 -16.57 20.11
CA ASP A 311 7.46 -15.87 21.40
C ASP A 311 8.47 -14.72 21.50
N GLU A 312 8.65 -14.15 22.69
CA GLU A 312 9.60 -13.05 22.93
C GLU A 312 11.09 -13.49 22.88
N HIS A 313 11.37 -14.79 23.03
CA HIS A 313 12.71 -15.35 22.92
C HIS A 313 13.07 -15.77 21.49
N GLY A 314 12.08 -15.79 20.59
CA GLY A 314 12.24 -16.22 19.20
C GLY A 314 11.93 -17.70 19.00
N GLU A 315 11.43 -18.38 20.03
CA GLU A 315 11.03 -19.77 19.96
C GLU A 315 9.71 -19.89 19.20
N SER A 316 9.63 -20.89 18.33
CA SER A 316 8.46 -21.08 17.46
C SER A 316 7.22 -21.46 18.28
N ILE A 317 6.09 -20.80 17.99
CA ILE A 317 4.76 -21.12 18.53
C ILE A 317 3.92 -21.82 17.46
N ASP A 318 3.92 -21.31 16.22
CA ASP A 318 3.12 -21.83 15.11
C ASP A 318 3.82 -21.56 13.76
N GLY A 319 3.49 -22.33 12.74
CA GLY A 319 4.10 -22.24 11.41
C GLY A 319 5.56 -22.68 11.35
N SER A 320 6.31 -22.16 10.37
CA SER A 320 7.71 -22.54 10.14
C SER A 320 8.54 -21.35 9.66
N LEU A 321 9.67 -21.10 10.33
CA LEU A 321 10.63 -20.07 9.92
C LEU A 321 11.19 -20.35 8.52
N ASP A 322 11.41 -21.63 8.18
CA ASP A 322 11.87 -22.04 6.85
C ASP A 322 10.82 -21.78 5.78
N TYR A 323 9.53 -21.99 6.11
CA TYR A 323 8.42 -21.65 5.21
C TYR A 323 8.34 -20.13 4.99
N LEU A 324 8.41 -19.33 6.06
CA LEU A 324 8.46 -17.87 5.96
C LEU A 324 9.64 -17.41 5.08
N ARG A 325 10.85 -17.90 5.35
CA ARG A 325 12.06 -17.55 4.59
C ARG A 325 11.90 -17.91 3.11
N SER A 326 11.40 -19.11 2.83
CA SER A 326 11.17 -19.57 1.46
C SER A 326 10.13 -18.71 0.74
N ALA A 327 9.04 -18.35 1.41
CA ALA A 327 8.03 -17.45 0.85
C ALA A 327 8.63 -16.07 0.51
N ILE A 328 9.41 -15.49 1.41
CA ILE A 328 10.08 -14.20 1.22
C ILE A 328 11.05 -14.26 0.02
N LEU A 329 11.86 -15.31 -0.08
CA LEU A 329 12.78 -15.51 -1.20
C LEU A 329 12.06 -15.74 -2.54
N ASN A 330 10.79 -16.13 -2.51
CA ASN A 330 9.91 -16.21 -3.68
C ASN A 330 9.10 -14.92 -3.92
N GLY A 331 9.52 -13.80 -3.34
CA GLY A 331 8.93 -12.48 -3.56
C GLY A 331 7.65 -12.19 -2.77
N LYS A 332 7.24 -13.05 -1.83
CA LYS A 332 5.97 -12.89 -1.10
C LYS A 332 6.01 -11.72 -0.11
N ARG A 333 4.96 -10.88 -0.09
CA ARG A 333 4.84 -9.76 0.86
C ARG A 333 4.61 -10.28 2.27
N VAL A 334 5.02 -9.52 3.27
CA VAL A 334 4.98 -9.93 4.68
C VAL A 334 4.32 -8.86 5.53
N ARG A 335 3.39 -9.29 6.38
CA ARG A 335 2.85 -8.48 7.48
C ARG A 335 3.22 -9.02 8.83
N LEU A 336 3.35 -8.11 9.78
CA LEU A 336 3.63 -8.36 11.17
C LEU A 336 2.39 -8.04 11.99
N HIS A 337 1.91 -9.00 12.76
CA HIS A 337 0.83 -8.80 13.71
C HIS A 337 1.37 -8.94 15.14
N TYR A 338 1.33 -7.82 15.86
CA TYR A 338 1.79 -7.69 17.23
C TYR A 338 0.71 -8.19 18.18
N HIS A 339 1.12 -8.78 19.30
CA HIS A 339 0.17 -9.23 20.34
C HIS A 339 -0.73 -8.10 20.89
N SER A 340 -0.26 -6.85 20.82
CA SER A 340 -1.02 -5.65 21.20
C SER A 340 -2.23 -5.33 20.30
N GLY A 341 -2.45 -6.09 19.23
CA GLY A 341 -3.54 -5.85 18.26
C GLY A 341 -3.16 -4.84 17.19
N TYR A 342 -1.88 -4.80 16.82
CA TYR A 342 -1.34 -3.93 15.78
C TYR A 342 -0.92 -4.78 14.57
N LEU A 343 -1.25 -4.34 13.36
CA LEU A 343 -0.90 -5.03 12.10
C LEU A 343 -0.26 -4.03 11.13
N ILE A 344 0.88 -4.41 10.54
CA ILE A 344 1.61 -3.58 9.57
C ILE A 344 2.33 -4.43 8.52
N GLU A 345 2.51 -3.89 7.31
CA GLU A 345 3.33 -4.48 6.25
C GLU A 345 4.79 -4.05 6.35
N ALA A 346 5.72 -4.98 6.09
CA ALA A 346 7.15 -4.70 6.06
C ALA A 346 7.54 -3.90 4.81
N ASP A 347 8.34 -2.85 4.99
CA ASP A 347 8.86 -2.03 3.90
C ASP A 347 10.06 -2.69 3.21
N GLU A 348 10.98 -3.25 4.00
CA GLU A 348 12.14 -4.04 3.59
C GLU A 348 12.24 -5.31 4.44
N LEU A 349 12.61 -6.43 3.82
CA LEU A 349 12.89 -7.68 4.51
C LEU A 349 14.35 -8.06 4.31
N ILE A 350 15.03 -8.40 5.40
CA ILE A 350 16.45 -8.75 5.42
C ILE A 350 16.59 -10.15 5.99
N ILE A 351 17.14 -11.07 5.21
CA ILE A 351 17.46 -12.42 5.66
C ILE A 351 18.94 -12.45 6.06
N ARG A 352 19.25 -12.97 7.25
CA ARG A 352 20.62 -13.19 7.75
C ARG A 352 20.70 -14.47 8.55
N ASN A 353 21.61 -15.36 8.15
CA ASN A 353 21.90 -16.61 8.86
C ASN A 353 20.62 -17.39 9.22
N GLY A 354 19.71 -17.53 8.26
CA GLY A 354 18.45 -18.25 8.44
C GLY A 354 17.29 -17.45 9.06
N HIS A 355 17.57 -16.30 9.70
CA HIS A 355 16.57 -15.44 10.32
C HIS A 355 16.14 -14.29 9.41
N VAL A 356 14.92 -13.79 9.65
CA VAL A 356 14.33 -12.63 8.96
C VAL A 356 14.27 -11.45 9.93
N THR A 357 14.66 -10.27 9.45
CA THR A 357 14.33 -8.96 10.05
C THR A 357 13.47 -8.17 9.09
N ALA A 358 12.35 -7.63 9.56
CA ALA A 358 11.49 -6.71 8.83
C ALA A 358 11.76 -5.29 9.31
N GLN A 359 12.01 -4.38 8.37
CA GLN A 359 12.00 -2.95 8.65
C GLN A 359 10.60 -2.41 8.40
N VAL A 360 10.04 -1.71 9.38
CA VAL A 360 8.71 -1.08 9.31
C VAL A 360 8.85 0.42 9.56
N LEU A 361 8.49 1.22 8.56
CA LEU A 361 8.67 2.67 8.53
C LEU A 361 7.35 3.44 8.59
N GLY A 362 6.23 2.73 8.43
CA GLY A 362 4.89 3.28 8.36
C GLY A 362 4.22 3.60 9.69
N HIS A 363 4.94 4.09 10.71
CA HIS A 363 4.32 4.53 11.98
C HIS A 363 4.63 6.00 12.30
N VAL A 364 3.61 6.68 12.78
CA VAL A 364 3.69 7.98 13.46
C VAL A 364 3.04 7.83 14.83
N SER A 365 3.61 8.51 15.83
CA SER A 365 3.16 8.42 17.22
C SER A 365 1.69 8.81 17.39
N ASN A 366 0.94 7.93 18.05
CA ASN A 366 -0.51 8.06 18.23
C ASN A 366 -0.97 7.33 19.50
N SER A 367 -2.20 7.64 19.93
CA SER A 367 -2.88 7.05 21.09
C SER A 367 -3.96 6.03 20.69
N GLY A 368 -3.81 5.44 19.50
CA GLY A 368 -4.75 4.50 18.90
C GLY A 368 -5.74 5.17 17.94
N LYS A 369 -6.39 6.28 18.33
CA LYS A 369 -7.35 7.00 17.46
C LYS A 369 -6.89 8.40 17.05
N THR A 370 -5.97 8.99 17.79
CA THR A 370 -5.48 10.34 17.54
C THR A 370 -3.97 10.36 17.52
N PHE A 371 -3.39 11.20 16.67
CA PHE A 371 -1.97 11.51 16.72
C PHE A 371 -1.63 12.24 18.02
N HIS A 372 -0.39 12.11 18.46
CA HIS A 372 0.12 13.02 19.48
C HIS A 372 0.26 14.43 18.89
N SER A 373 0.08 15.47 19.71
CA SER A 373 0.23 16.87 19.27
C SER A 373 1.64 17.13 18.72
N ASP A 374 2.64 16.60 19.42
CA ASP A 374 4.03 16.61 19.00
C ASP A 374 4.39 15.25 18.36
N ALA A 375 3.80 15.01 17.19
CA ALA A 375 3.93 13.75 16.47
C ALA A 375 5.37 13.49 16.00
N TYR A 376 5.75 12.22 15.93
CA TYR A 376 7.10 11.81 15.51
C TYR A 376 7.07 10.48 14.76
N TRP A 377 8.06 10.27 13.90
CA TRP A 377 8.30 8.98 13.26
C TRP A 377 8.70 7.95 14.30
N TYR A 378 8.13 6.76 14.17
CA TYR A 378 8.42 5.60 14.98
C TYR A 378 8.80 4.48 14.02
N TRP A 379 10.06 4.08 13.97
CA TRP A 379 10.54 3.07 13.02
C TRP A 379 11.07 1.87 13.76
N GLU A 380 10.82 0.68 13.24
CA GLU A 380 11.24 -0.56 13.90
C GLU A 380 11.97 -1.51 12.95
N ASN A 381 12.95 -2.22 13.52
CA ASN A 381 13.46 -3.48 13.00
C ASN A 381 12.91 -4.59 13.89
N VAL A 382 12.09 -5.45 13.32
CA VAL A 382 11.45 -6.59 14.01
C VAL A 382 12.06 -7.87 13.49
N ALA A 383 12.63 -8.69 14.37
CA ALA A 383 13.30 -9.92 13.98
C ALA A 383 12.57 -11.18 14.46
N THR A 384 12.69 -12.23 13.66
CA THR A 384 12.20 -13.60 13.99
C THR A 384 12.87 -14.23 15.23
N THR A 385 13.90 -13.58 15.78
CA THR A 385 14.54 -13.92 17.06
C THR A 385 13.82 -13.34 18.28
N GLY A 386 12.66 -12.71 18.09
CA GLY A 386 11.94 -11.96 19.13
C GLY A 386 12.43 -10.54 19.36
N ALA A 387 13.62 -10.17 18.84
CA ALA A 387 14.20 -8.86 19.04
C ALA A 387 13.44 -7.78 18.26
N VAL A 388 13.10 -6.69 18.94
CA VAL A 388 12.55 -5.47 18.34
C VAL A 388 13.42 -4.29 18.73
N GLU A 389 13.87 -3.55 17.73
CA GLU A 389 14.55 -2.28 17.92
C GLU A 389 13.67 -1.17 17.36
N THR A 390 13.39 -0.17 18.19
CA THR A 390 12.66 1.03 17.81
C THR A 390 13.58 2.24 17.86
N ILE A 391 13.54 3.06 16.82
CA ILE A 391 14.09 4.43 16.84
C ILE A 391 12.99 5.45 16.60
N ARG A 392 13.13 6.64 17.20
CA ARG A 392 12.14 7.70 17.12
C ARG A 392 12.78 9.00 16.65
N TYR A 393 12.14 9.71 15.72
CA TYR A 393 12.65 10.95 15.15
C TYR A 393 11.54 11.96 14.91
N ASN A 394 11.83 13.24 15.16
CA ASN A 394 10.96 14.34 14.76
C ASN A 394 10.60 14.22 13.27
N ILE A 395 9.32 14.42 12.92
CA ILE A 395 8.89 14.39 11.52
C ILE A 395 9.68 15.43 10.72
N GLY A 396 10.36 15.00 9.67
CA GLY A 396 11.11 15.92 8.80
C GLY A 396 12.40 16.49 9.42
N SER A 397 12.86 15.99 10.57
CA SER A 397 14.09 16.43 11.23
C SER A 397 15.01 15.25 11.59
N HIS A 398 16.30 15.56 11.79
CA HIS A 398 17.33 14.63 12.27
C HIS A 398 17.35 14.50 13.81
N THR A 399 16.48 15.22 14.52
CA THR A 399 16.40 15.18 15.99
C THR A 399 15.86 13.83 16.45
N SER A 400 16.71 13.04 17.11
CA SER A 400 16.33 11.77 17.72
C SER A 400 15.50 12.01 18.98
N ARG A 401 14.47 11.17 19.18
CA ARG A 401 13.71 11.04 20.43
C ARG A 401 14.05 9.75 21.19
N GLY A 402 15.22 9.21 20.91
CA GLY A 402 15.73 8.02 21.58
C GLY A 402 15.43 6.73 20.85
N LYS A 403 16.00 5.67 21.44
CA LYS A 403 16.04 4.31 20.92
C LYS A 403 15.60 3.37 22.04
N THR A 404 14.83 2.35 21.70
CA THR A 404 14.44 1.30 22.64
C THR A 404 14.69 -0.05 21.99
N ASN A 405 15.21 -0.99 22.77
CA ASN A 405 15.26 -2.39 22.37
C ASN A 405 14.41 -3.18 23.36
N TYR A 406 13.61 -4.10 22.85
CA TYR A 406 12.81 -4.99 23.66
C TYR A 406 12.59 -6.30 22.89
N ARG A 407 11.85 -7.21 23.52
CA ARG A 407 11.50 -8.49 22.94
C ARG A 407 10.00 -8.62 22.91
N GLN A 408 9.46 -9.21 21.84
CA GLN A 408 8.02 -9.36 21.70
C GLN A 408 7.64 -10.56 20.82
N ARG A 409 6.54 -11.22 21.19
CA ARG A 409 5.83 -12.20 20.37
C ARG A 409 5.23 -11.56 19.11
N ILE A 410 5.53 -12.12 17.94
CA ILE A 410 5.07 -11.61 16.63
C ILE A 410 4.55 -12.77 15.78
N LYS A 411 3.41 -12.53 15.12
CA LYS A 411 2.90 -13.36 14.02
C LYS A 411 3.29 -12.76 12.68
N TRP A 412 3.75 -13.60 11.76
CA TRP A 412 4.25 -13.25 10.44
C TRP A 412 3.30 -13.83 9.39
N PHE A 413 2.61 -12.95 8.67
CA PHE A 413 1.68 -13.31 7.61
C PHE A 413 2.32 -13.10 6.25
N ILE A 414 2.06 -13.99 5.29
CA ILE A 414 2.53 -13.86 3.92
C ILE A 414 1.37 -13.68 2.95
N ASP A 415 1.61 -12.93 1.87
CA ASP A 415 0.68 -12.81 0.75
C ASP A 415 0.55 -14.17 0.04
N THR A 416 -0.67 -14.68 -0.07
CA THR A 416 -0.95 -15.99 -0.66
C THR A 416 -1.00 -15.96 -2.18
N ARG A 417 -1.15 -14.79 -2.81
CA ARG A 417 -1.23 -14.65 -4.27
C ARG A 417 0.01 -15.22 -4.96
N PRO A 418 -0.11 -15.82 -6.15
CA PRO A 418 1.06 -16.35 -6.85
C PRO A 418 2.03 -15.22 -7.21
N TRP A 419 3.29 -15.39 -6.82
CA TRP A 419 4.41 -14.57 -7.27
C TRP A 419 5.24 -15.40 -8.23
N LYS A 420 5.46 -14.87 -9.43
CA LYS A 420 6.20 -15.55 -10.50
C LYS A 420 7.62 -15.04 -10.55
N HIS A 421 8.59 -15.95 -10.45
CA HIS A 421 10.00 -15.66 -10.70
C HIS A 421 10.25 -15.59 -12.22
N VAL A 422 10.31 -14.37 -12.75
CA VAL A 422 10.31 -14.14 -14.21
C VAL A 422 11.69 -13.88 -14.80
N PHE A 423 12.65 -13.45 -13.97
CA PHE A 423 13.99 -13.13 -14.42
C PHE A 423 15.01 -13.20 -13.27
N SER A 424 16.24 -13.60 -13.58
CA SER A 424 17.41 -13.40 -12.72
C SER A 424 18.60 -12.94 -13.53
N ASN A 425 19.41 -12.08 -12.92
CA ASN A 425 20.71 -11.71 -13.45
C ASN A 425 21.83 -11.91 -12.42
N SER A 426 23.02 -12.21 -12.93
CA SER A 426 24.26 -12.20 -12.14
C SER A 426 24.66 -10.77 -11.76
N ALA A 427 25.70 -10.64 -10.94
CA ALA A 427 26.34 -9.35 -10.65
C ALA A 427 26.87 -8.64 -11.91
N SER A 428 27.23 -9.37 -12.98
CA SER A 428 27.65 -8.77 -14.25
C SER A 428 26.48 -8.41 -15.17
N GLY A 429 25.23 -8.67 -14.75
CA GLY A 429 24.04 -8.46 -15.59
C GLY A 429 23.75 -9.58 -16.59
N LYS A 430 24.51 -10.68 -16.54
CA LYS A 430 24.25 -11.87 -17.36
C LYS A 430 22.96 -12.53 -16.87
N SER A 431 22.05 -12.85 -17.79
CA SER A 431 20.84 -13.62 -17.47
C SER A 431 21.21 -15.00 -16.92
N ILE A 432 20.58 -15.37 -15.80
CA ILE A 432 20.71 -16.68 -15.14
C ILE A 432 19.41 -17.47 -15.31
N HIS A 433 18.26 -16.80 -15.21
CA HIS A 433 16.93 -17.40 -15.31
C HIS A 433 15.99 -16.45 -16.04
N GLY A 434 15.01 -17.01 -16.75
CA GLY A 434 13.95 -16.25 -17.43
C GLY A 434 14.48 -15.27 -18.47
N SER A 435 13.71 -14.22 -18.79
CA SER A 435 14.12 -13.22 -19.77
C SER A 435 13.72 -11.79 -19.38
N LYS A 436 14.54 -10.81 -19.77
CA LYS A 436 14.23 -9.38 -19.59
C LYS A 436 12.94 -8.99 -20.30
N THR A 437 12.69 -9.58 -21.48
CA THR A 437 11.48 -9.34 -22.27
C THR A 437 10.22 -9.73 -21.50
N ILE A 438 10.21 -10.88 -20.83
CA ILE A 438 9.06 -11.30 -20.00
C ILE A 438 8.87 -10.30 -18.85
N LEU A 439 9.93 -9.92 -18.15
CA LEU A 439 9.83 -8.91 -17.08
C LEU A 439 9.24 -7.58 -17.60
N ILE A 440 9.69 -7.09 -18.76
CA ILE A 440 9.19 -5.86 -19.38
C ILE A 440 7.71 -5.99 -19.75
N GLN A 441 7.31 -7.11 -20.35
CA GLN A 441 5.91 -7.37 -20.69
C GLN A 441 5.03 -7.39 -19.43
N GLU A 442 5.49 -7.99 -18.34
CA GLU A 442 4.76 -8.06 -17.08
C GLU A 442 4.65 -6.68 -16.40
N VAL A 443 5.71 -5.86 -16.46
CA VAL A 443 5.66 -4.46 -16.03
C VAL A 443 4.65 -3.66 -16.85
N LYS A 444 4.65 -3.82 -18.19
CA LYS A 444 3.70 -3.18 -19.10
C LYS A 444 2.26 -3.68 -18.94
N ALA A 445 2.08 -4.88 -18.41
CA ALA A 445 0.78 -5.42 -17.99
C ALA A 445 0.33 -4.91 -16.62
N GLY A 446 1.06 -3.96 -16.02
CA GLY A 446 0.70 -3.31 -14.76
C GLY A 446 0.99 -4.15 -13.52
N LYS A 447 1.70 -5.28 -13.65
CA LYS A 447 1.99 -6.14 -12.50
C LYS A 447 2.89 -5.48 -11.46
N MET A 448 2.72 -5.90 -10.22
CA MET A 448 3.60 -5.48 -9.13
C MET A 448 4.94 -6.19 -9.27
N VAL A 449 6.04 -5.47 -9.02
CA VAL A 449 7.40 -6.04 -9.08
C VAL A 449 8.05 -5.99 -7.71
N ARG A 450 8.71 -7.10 -7.38
CA ARG A 450 9.62 -7.21 -6.25
C ARG A 450 10.92 -7.83 -6.70
N PHE A 451 11.97 -7.57 -5.94
CA PHE A 451 13.29 -8.09 -6.28
C PHE A 451 14.11 -8.39 -5.03
N THR A 452 15.02 -9.35 -5.17
CA THR A 452 15.98 -9.69 -4.13
C THR A 452 17.35 -9.18 -4.53
N VAL A 453 18.09 -8.56 -3.63
CA VAL A 453 19.49 -8.16 -3.85
C VAL A 453 20.40 -9.08 -3.05
N LYS A 454 21.25 -9.84 -3.76
CA LYS A 454 22.21 -10.79 -3.19
C LYS A 454 23.63 -10.22 -3.30
N SER A 455 24.31 -10.07 -2.17
CA SER A 455 25.66 -9.50 -2.13
C SER A 455 26.67 -10.39 -2.87
N ALA A 456 27.32 -9.87 -3.90
CA ALA A 456 28.30 -10.60 -4.71
C ALA A 456 29.58 -10.96 -3.93
N SER A 457 29.90 -10.22 -2.87
CA SER A 457 31.18 -10.34 -2.17
C SER A 457 31.34 -11.58 -1.31
N HIS A 458 30.26 -12.33 -1.03
CA HIS A 458 30.30 -13.50 -0.16
C HIS A 458 29.22 -14.50 -0.60
N PRO A 459 29.57 -15.52 -1.41
CA PRO A 459 28.65 -16.61 -1.79
C PRO A 459 28.04 -17.34 -0.59
N GLN A 460 28.75 -17.32 0.55
CA GLN A 460 28.27 -17.85 1.84
C GLN A 460 27.58 -16.79 2.73
N SER A 461 27.57 -15.51 2.35
CA SER A 461 26.78 -14.54 3.09
C SER A 461 25.31 -14.87 2.86
N HIS A 462 24.69 -15.44 3.88
CA HIS A 462 23.25 -15.64 3.97
C HIS A 462 22.50 -14.29 4.09
N HIS A 463 23.00 -13.21 3.47
CA HIS A 463 22.44 -11.86 3.49
C HIS A 463 21.70 -11.56 2.20
N VAL A 464 20.38 -11.43 2.30
CA VAL A 464 19.50 -11.09 1.17
C VAL A 464 18.53 -10.00 1.60
N SER A 465 18.51 -8.88 0.87
CA SER A 465 17.43 -7.89 0.98
C SER A 465 16.33 -8.24 -0.03
N VAL A 466 15.07 -8.23 0.40
CA VAL A 466 13.89 -8.43 -0.46
C VAL A 466 13.05 -7.15 -0.42
N LEU A 467 12.89 -6.53 -1.59
CA LEU A 467 12.44 -5.15 -1.72
C LEU A 467 11.20 -5.05 -2.62
N ASN A 468 10.34 -4.09 -2.29
CA ASN A 468 9.26 -3.63 -3.17
C ASN A 468 9.81 -2.60 -4.17
N ALA A 469 9.43 -2.73 -5.45
CA ALA A 469 9.71 -1.70 -6.44
C ALA A 469 8.62 -0.61 -6.38
N ASP A 470 8.96 0.53 -5.78
CA ASP A 470 8.04 1.67 -5.61
C ASP A 470 7.70 2.35 -6.94
N ASN A 471 8.69 2.36 -7.83
CA ASN A 471 8.51 2.74 -9.22
C ASN A 471 9.53 2.05 -10.11
N ILE A 472 9.18 1.92 -11.38
CA ILE A 472 9.93 1.14 -12.36
C ILE A 472 10.10 1.97 -13.62
N GLY A 473 11.34 2.15 -14.07
CA GLY A 473 11.67 2.72 -15.37
C GLY A 473 12.11 1.65 -16.35
N ILE A 474 11.60 1.70 -17.57
CA ILE A 474 12.08 0.92 -18.71
C ILE A 474 12.97 1.84 -19.54
N ASN A 475 14.12 1.34 -20.01
CA ASN A 475 14.99 2.12 -20.88
C ASN A 475 14.32 2.37 -22.26
N LYS A 476 14.77 3.39 -22.99
CA LYS A 476 14.15 3.78 -24.27
C LYS A 476 14.15 2.67 -25.33
N ASP A 477 15.17 1.83 -25.31
CA ASP A 477 15.30 0.70 -26.25
C ASP A 477 14.49 -0.52 -25.82
N GLU A 478 13.79 -0.45 -24.67
CA GLU A 478 12.99 -1.53 -24.09
C GLU A 478 13.74 -2.87 -23.90
N LYS A 479 15.00 -2.77 -23.50
CA LYS A 479 15.88 -3.92 -23.23
C LYS A 479 16.15 -4.12 -21.74
N ASP A 480 16.01 -3.07 -20.94
CA ASP A 480 16.38 -3.07 -19.53
C ASP A 480 15.37 -2.36 -18.65
N VAL A 481 15.28 -2.83 -17.42
CA VAL A 481 14.40 -2.32 -16.37
C VAL A 481 15.24 -1.85 -15.19
N GLY A 482 14.85 -0.74 -14.59
CA GLY A 482 15.36 -0.25 -13.32
C GLY A 482 14.23 -0.05 -12.32
N ALA A 483 14.30 -0.73 -11.18
CA ALA A 483 13.35 -0.62 -10.09
C ALA A 483 13.94 0.23 -8.97
N GLN A 484 13.20 1.25 -8.56
CA GLN A 484 13.54 2.11 -7.43
C GLN A 484 12.83 1.60 -6.17
N HIS A 485 13.58 1.49 -5.07
CA HIS A 485 13.08 1.27 -3.72
C HIS A 485 13.59 2.40 -2.83
N ILE A 486 12.69 3.09 -2.13
CA ILE A 486 13.06 4.28 -1.34
C ILE A 486 12.59 4.24 0.11
N ARG A 487 11.80 3.23 0.49
CA ARG A 487 11.35 3.03 1.87
C ARG A 487 12.34 2.15 2.65
N SER A 488 13.58 2.63 2.75
CA SER A 488 14.63 1.98 3.52
C SER A 488 15.42 3.02 4.33
N ILE A 489 15.65 2.70 5.60
CA ILE A 489 16.55 3.41 6.51
C ILE A 489 17.80 2.55 6.69
N GLY A 490 18.96 3.19 6.64
CA GLY A 490 20.26 2.56 6.84
C GLY A 490 20.33 1.70 8.10
N TYR A 491 20.88 0.50 7.93
CA TYR A 491 21.11 -0.46 9.01
C TYR A 491 22.55 -0.99 8.99
N SER A 492 22.95 -1.59 10.12
CA SER A 492 24.21 -2.30 10.31
C SER A 492 23.93 -3.69 10.88
N LYS A 493 24.94 -4.56 10.82
CA LYS A 493 24.87 -5.88 11.42
C LYS A 493 24.85 -5.75 12.94
N ASN A 494 23.88 -6.39 13.61
CA ASN A 494 23.83 -6.52 15.07
C ASN A 494 23.89 -8.00 15.45
N GLY A 495 25.09 -8.47 15.76
CA GLY A 495 25.35 -9.89 15.97
C GLY A 495 25.15 -10.74 14.71
N PRO A 496 25.00 -12.07 14.87
CA PRO A 496 24.93 -13.01 13.75
C PRO A 496 23.61 -12.91 12.97
N PHE A 497 22.49 -12.71 13.66
CA PHE A 497 21.14 -12.88 13.09
C PHE A 497 20.42 -11.57 12.77
N ASN A 498 20.59 -10.54 13.59
CA ASN A 498 19.75 -9.34 13.54
C ASN A 498 20.45 -8.17 12.83
N VAL A 499 19.67 -7.23 12.32
CA VAL A 499 20.16 -5.91 11.93
C VAL A 499 19.69 -4.85 12.92
N SER A 500 20.43 -3.75 12.99
CA SER A 500 20.06 -2.58 13.76
C SER A 500 20.15 -1.34 12.90
N PHE A 501 19.31 -0.34 13.13
CA PHE A 501 19.44 0.98 12.54
C PHE A 501 20.83 1.55 12.83
N THR A 502 21.39 2.25 11.85
CA THR A 502 22.64 3.00 12.08
C THR A 502 22.41 4.12 13.09
N SER A 503 23.44 4.42 13.90
CA SER A 503 23.37 5.50 14.92
C SER A 503 23.02 6.86 14.31
N ASN A 504 23.48 7.12 13.09
CA ASN A 504 23.08 8.24 12.26
C ASN A 504 22.16 7.71 11.15
N PRO A 505 20.82 7.77 11.29
CA PRO A 505 19.93 7.22 10.29
C PRO A 505 20.00 8.03 9.00
N TYR A 506 19.89 7.32 7.89
CA TYR A 506 19.81 7.89 6.55
C TYR A 506 18.77 7.12 5.75
N TRP A 507 18.08 7.83 4.87
CA TRP A 507 17.36 7.22 3.77
C TRP A 507 18.35 6.51 2.85
N ASN A 508 18.07 5.24 2.55
CA ASN A 508 18.82 4.45 1.59
C ASN A 508 18.00 4.31 0.31
N PHE A 509 18.15 5.25 -0.62
CA PHE A 509 17.47 5.18 -1.92
C PHE A 509 18.23 4.23 -2.84
N LEU A 510 17.56 3.21 -3.36
CA LEU A 510 18.18 2.18 -4.15
C LEU A 510 17.51 2.11 -5.53
N ILE A 511 18.32 2.06 -6.59
CA ILE A 511 17.86 1.59 -7.91
C ILE A 511 18.61 0.32 -8.26
N ALA A 512 17.87 -0.77 -8.46
CA ALA A 512 18.38 -2.03 -9.00
C ALA A 512 17.98 -2.15 -10.46
N SER A 513 18.87 -2.66 -11.32
CA SER A 513 18.56 -2.86 -12.73
C SER A 513 18.87 -4.26 -13.24
N THR A 514 18.25 -4.62 -14.35
CA THR A 514 18.47 -5.89 -15.07
C THR A 514 19.89 -6.03 -15.65
N THR A 515 20.73 -4.98 -15.54
CA THR A 515 22.16 -5.01 -15.88
C THR A 515 23.04 -5.42 -14.70
N GLY A 516 22.45 -5.77 -13.55
CA GLY A 516 23.17 -6.13 -12.32
C GLY A 516 23.69 -4.93 -11.53
N LYS A 517 23.46 -3.71 -12.02
CA LYS A 517 23.85 -2.48 -11.34
C LYS A 517 22.90 -2.20 -10.17
N ILE A 518 23.50 -1.85 -9.04
CA ILE A 518 22.81 -1.25 -7.89
C ILE A 518 23.38 0.15 -7.69
N ASP A 519 22.52 1.16 -7.74
CA ASP A 519 22.87 2.55 -7.44
C ASP A 519 22.21 2.94 -6.11
N GLU A 520 23.01 2.94 -5.05
CA GLU A 520 22.60 3.32 -3.69
C GLU A 520 22.91 4.79 -3.45
N TYR A 521 21.92 5.57 -3.03
CA TYR A 521 22.07 6.96 -2.67
C TYR A 521 21.60 7.24 -1.24
N LYS A 522 22.54 7.64 -0.38
CA LYS A 522 22.31 7.78 1.06
C LYS A 522 22.13 9.23 1.46
N TRP A 523 21.05 9.53 2.18
CA TRP A 523 20.73 10.89 2.63
C TRP A 523 20.34 10.91 4.10
N THR A 524 21.00 11.75 4.89
CA THR A 524 20.69 11.90 6.32
C THR A 524 19.20 12.22 6.50
N VAL A 525 18.55 11.53 7.43
CA VAL A 525 17.13 11.78 7.74
C VAL A 525 16.98 13.21 8.24
N GLY A 526 16.05 13.97 7.63
CA GLY A 526 15.67 15.31 8.10
C GLY A 526 16.73 16.41 7.97
N ILE A 527 17.79 16.18 7.18
CA ILE A 527 18.69 17.22 6.69
C ILE A 527 18.97 16.96 5.22
N HIS A 528 19.05 18.00 4.39
CA HIS A 528 19.52 17.89 3.02
C HIS A 528 21.04 17.69 2.93
N LYS A 529 21.54 16.55 3.44
CA LYS A 529 22.96 16.17 3.43
C LYS A 529 23.13 14.74 2.95
N THR A 530 23.91 14.59 1.88
CA THR A 530 24.31 13.27 1.36
C THR A 530 25.30 12.59 2.31
N GLN A 531 25.14 11.28 2.50
CA GLN A 531 26.14 10.41 3.15
C GLN A 531 26.97 9.64 2.11
N GLY A 532 26.88 10.03 0.84
CA GLY A 532 27.58 9.40 -0.27
C GLY A 532 26.67 8.58 -1.17
N ARG A 533 27.23 8.22 -2.30
CA ARG A 533 26.62 7.37 -3.32
C ARG A 533 27.52 6.17 -3.54
N LYS A 534 26.91 4.99 -3.64
CA LYS A 534 27.63 3.75 -3.89
C LYS A 534 27.01 3.05 -5.10
N ILE A 535 27.79 2.94 -6.16
CA ILE A 535 27.45 2.12 -7.32
C ILE A 535 28.14 0.77 -7.13
N SER A 536 27.36 -0.29 -7.15
CA SER A 536 27.86 -1.64 -6.98
C SER A 536 27.16 -2.60 -7.95
N LYS A 537 27.57 -3.87 -7.90
CA LYS A 537 27.04 -4.95 -8.72
C LYS A 537 26.50 -6.05 -7.82
N ALA A 538 25.32 -6.58 -8.13
CA ALA A 538 24.67 -7.62 -7.35
C ALA A 538 23.91 -8.60 -8.23
N ALA A 539 23.79 -9.84 -7.77
CA ALA A 539 22.84 -10.78 -8.37
C ALA A 539 21.43 -10.39 -7.90
N ILE A 540 20.48 -10.40 -8.84
CA ILE A 540 19.11 -9.95 -8.60
C ILE A 540 18.14 -10.97 -9.16
N ASP A 541 17.17 -11.35 -8.35
CA ASP A 541 15.99 -12.13 -8.78
C ASP A 541 14.78 -11.22 -8.82
N TRP A 542 13.94 -11.38 -9.83
CA TRP A 542 12.82 -10.52 -10.15
C TRP A 542 11.51 -11.30 -10.11
N PHE A 543 10.56 -10.81 -9.33
CA PHE A 543 9.28 -11.45 -9.09
C PHE A 543 8.14 -10.52 -9.47
N VAL A 544 7.09 -11.08 -10.07
CA VAL A 544 5.87 -10.34 -10.41
C VAL A 544 4.62 -10.99 -9.83
N SER A 545 3.63 -10.17 -9.46
CA SER A 545 2.30 -10.61 -8.98
C SER A 545 1.21 -9.90 -9.75
#